data_AF-A0A9K3IA38-F1
#
_entry.id   AF-A0A9K3IA38-F1
#
_cell.length_a   1.000
_cell.length_b   1.000
_cell.length_c   1.000
_cell.angle_alpha   90.00
_cell.angle_beta   90.00
_cell.angle_gamma   90.00
#
_symmetry.space_group_name_H-M   'P 1'
#
loop_
_entity.id
_entity.type
_entity.pdbx_description
1 polymer ?
#
loop_
_entity_poly.entity_id
_entity_poly.type
_entity_poly.pdbx_seq_one_letter_code
_entity_poly.pdbx_strand_id
1 'polypeptide(L)'
;MEETNKSTQELAIEGQKYLEDTIESAFQILSSMNDELCNPHFWSTASPPNAHHHAPNNGDATSSDTTHQSETGGGALDEARIRHRSSVAALRSVINAIPNSRKAKAYDNDPMSTDELDAEKLEERASELRKELEDKNKYLKLLIDQLRELITDISTWQSPVAV
;
A
#
# COMPACT_ATOMS: atom_id res chain seq x y z
N MET A 1 -31.34 -2.26 7.58
CA MET A 1 -30.09 -2.24 6.79
C MET A 1 -29.23 -1.20 7.46
N GLU A 2 -28.29 -1.65 8.29
CA GLU A 2 -27.55 -0.80 9.21
C GLU A 2 -26.36 -0.24 8.45
N GLU A 3 -26.50 0.97 7.89
CA GLU A 3 -25.38 1.76 7.39
C GLU A 3 -24.53 2.14 8.60
N THR A 4 -23.59 1.27 8.95
CA THR A 4 -22.51 1.62 9.86
C THR A 4 -21.70 2.72 9.19
N ASN A 5 -21.80 3.94 9.73
CA ASN A 5 -21.04 5.10 9.28
C ASN A 5 -19.54 4.87 9.60
N LYS A 6 -18.87 4.09 8.75
CA LYS A 6 -17.43 3.84 8.84
C LYS A 6 -16.68 5.16 8.70
N SER A 7 -15.70 5.38 9.58
CA SER A 7 -14.86 6.57 9.51
C SER A 7 -14.04 6.56 8.23
N THR A 8 -13.71 7.74 7.69
CA THR A 8 -12.81 7.87 6.52
C THR A 8 -11.48 7.13 6.71
N GLN A 9 -10.96 7.10 7.94
CA GLN A 9 -9.75 6.35 8.28
C GLN A 9 -9.95 4.83 8.16
N GLU A 10 -11.09 4.31 8.62
CA GLU A 10 -11.43 2.88 8.52
C GLU A 10 -11.62 2.47 7.06
N LEU A 11 -12.30 3.32 6.26
CA LEU A 11 -12.43 3.13 4.83
C LEU A 11 -11.07 3.15 4.12
N ALA A 12 -10.13 4.00 4.55
CA ALA A 12 -8.79 4.02 3.98
C ALA A 12 -8.01 2.73 4.27
N ILE A 13 -8.08 2.22 5.50
CA ILE A 13 -7.45 0.95 5.89
C ILE A 13 -8.06 -0.23 5.13
N GLU A 14 -9.40 -0.26 5.03
CA GLU A 14 -10.13 -1.29 4.28
C GLU A 14 -9.81 -1.21 2.77
N GLY A 15 -9.69 0.00 2.22
CA GLY A 15 -9.28 0.24 0.84
C GLY A 15 -7.86 -0.24 0.56
N GLN A 16 -6.92 -0.02 1.49
CA GLN A 16 -5.56 -0.55 1.36
C GLN A 16 -5.56 -2.08 1.31
N LYS A 17 -6.32 -2.73 2.20
CA LYS A 17 -6.44 -4.20 2.19
C LYS A 17 -6.97 -4.71 0.86
N TYR A 18 -8.07 -4.15 0.34
CA TYR A 18 -8.62 -4.60 -0.94
C TYR A 18 -7.71 -4.34 -2.14
N LEU A 19 -6.86 -3.31 -2.07
CA LEU A 19 -5.82 -3.08 -3.06
C LEU A 19 -4.77 -4.21 -3.04
N GLU A 20 -4.31 -4.59 -1.85
CA GLU A 20 -3.37 -5.71 -1.68
C GLU A 20 -3.98 -7.03 -2.19
N ASP A 21 -5.24 -7.33 -1.81
CA ASP A 21 -5.98 -8.52 -2.29
C ASP A 21 -6.15 -8.51 -3.84
N THR A 22 -6.33 -7.32 -4.43
CA THR A 22 -6.44 -7.14 -5.89
C THR A 22 -5.10 -7.45 -6.58
N ILE A 23 -3.99 -6.99 -6.01
CA ILE A 23 -2.65 -7.23 -6.53
C ILE A 23 -2.30 -8.73 -6.43
N GLU A 24 -2.56 -9.35 -5.28
CA GLU A 24 -2.26 -10.77 -5.06
C GLU A 24 -3.06 -11.67 -6.02
N SER A 25 -4.36 -11.42 -6.16
CA SER A 25 -5.19 -12.16 -7.11
C SER A 25 -4.77 -11.94 -8.57
N ALA A 26 -4.35 -10.73 -8.95
CA ALA A 26 -3.80 -10.46 -10.28
C ALA A 26 -2.49 -11.22 -10.52
N PHE A 27 -1.60 -11.26 -9.53
CA PHE A 27 -0.38 -12.05 -9.60
C PHE A 27 -0.69 -13.54 -9.80
N GLN A 28 -1.66 -14.08 -9.05
CA GLN A 28 -2.03 -15.48 -9.16
C GLN A 28 -2.68 -15.84 -10.51
N ILE A 29 -3.45 -14.92 -11.12
CA ILE A 29 -3.92 -15.08 -12.51
C ILE A 29 -2.73 -15.21 -13.45
N LEU A 30 -1.76 -14.30 -13.36
CA LEU A 30 -0.58 -14.31 -14.22
C LEU A 30 0.26 -15.58 -14.04
N SER A 31 0.47 -16.00 -12.79
CA SER A 31 1.19 -17.25 -12.48
C SER A 31 0.45 -18.47 -13.02
N SER A 32 -0.87 -18.58 -12.81
CA SER A 32 -1.65 -19.72 -13.32
C SER A 32 -1.64 -19.77 -14.85
N MET A 33 -1.78 -18.61 -15.52
CA MET A 33 -1.66 -18.54 -16.97
C MET A 33 -0.25 -18.95 -17.44
N ASN A 34 0.78 -18.51 -16.74
CA ASN A 34 2.16 -18.88 -17.05
C ASN A 34 2.37 -20.39 -16.91
N ASP A 35 1.86 -21.02 -15.84
CA ASP A 35 1.98 -22.46 -15.61
C ASP A 35 1.26 -23.28 -16.69
N GLU A 36 0.07 -22.85 -17.11
CA GLU A 36 -0.66 -23.46 -18.23
C GLU A 36 0.10 -23.33 -19.56
N LEU A 37 0.63 -22.14 -19.86
CA LEU A 37 1.36 -21.88 -21.10
C LEU A 37 2.72 -22.60 -21.14
N CYS A 38 3.39 -22.72 -20.01
CA CYS A 38 4.67 -23.42 -19.90
C CYS A 38 4.53 -24.94 -19.80
N ASN A 39 3.32 -25.49 -19.73
CA ASN A 39 3.12 -26.94 -19.62
C ASN A 39 3.45 -27.65 -20.96
N PRO A 40 4.51 -28.48 -21.04
CA PRO A 40 4.96 -29.12 -22.29
C PRO A 40 3.93 -30.06 -22.92
N HIS A 41 2.93 -30.51 -22.16
CA HIS A 41 1.88 -31.41 -22.63
C HIS A 41 0.99 -30.79 -23.72
N PHE A 42 0.78 -29.47 -23.70
CA PHE A 42 -0.01 -28.77 -24.72
C PHE A 42 0.74 -28.56 -26.04
N TRP A 43 2.06 -28.62 -26.01
CA TRP A 43 2.94 -28.36 -27.15
C TRP A 43 3.54 -29.65 -27.73
N SER A 44 3.43 -30.76 -26.99
CA SER A 44 3.87 -32.08 -27.45
C SER A 44 2.86 -32.64 -28.44
N THR A 45 3.00 -32.27 -29.71
CA THR A 45 2.30 -32.94 -30.81
C THR A 45 2.73 -34.41 -30.82
N ALA A 46 1.80 -35.33 -30.57
CA ALA A 46 2.06 -36.76 -30.71
C ALA A 46 2.70 -37.03 -32.08
N SER A 47 3.85 -37.69 -32.09
CA SER A 47 4.52 -38.15 -33.32
C SER A 47 3.54 -38.94 -34.19
N PRO A 48 3.59 -38.83 -35.53
CA PRO A 48 2.63 -39.47 -36.41
C PRO A 48 2.69 -41.00 -36.26
N PRO A 49 1.55 -41.70 -36.34
CA PRO A 49 1.51 -43.15 -36.22
C PRO A 49 1.90 -43.75 -37.58
N ASN A 50 3.10 -44.33 -37.70
CA ASN A 50 3.35 -45.26 -38.79
C ASN A 50 4.44 -46.30 -38.43
N ALA A 51 3.99 -47.50 -38.05
CA ALA A 51 4.15 -48.75 -38.82
C ALA A 51 4.29 -50.01 -37.93
N HIS A 52 3.23 -50.84 -37.97
CA HIS A 52 3.22 -52.31 -37.93
C HIS A 52 3.91 -53.08 -36.77
N HIS A 53 3.10 -53.78 -35.95
CA HIS A 53 3.05 -55.26 -35.93
C HIS A 53 1.86 -55.80 -35.09
N HIS A 54 0.90 -56.43 -35.79
CA HIS A 54 0.01 -57.58 -35.42
C HIS A 54 -0.89 -57.59 -34.15
N ALA A 55 -2.19 -57.27 -34.36
CA ALA A 55 -3.46 -58.02 -34.09
C ALA A 55 -3.68 -58.92 -32.83
N PRO A 56 -4.93 -59.34 -32.51
CA PRO A 56 -6.22 -58.61 -32.43
C PRO A 56 -6.94 -58.87 -31.07
N ASN A 57 -7.84 -58.00 -30.62
CA ASN A 57 -8.86 -58.43 -29.64
C ASN A 57 -10.22 -57.78 -29.89
N ASN A 58 -11.23 -58.65 -29.86
CA ASN A 58 -12.65 -58.46 -30.11
C ASN A 58 -13.32 -57.42 -29.19
N GLY A 59 -14.37 -56.79 -29.71
CA GLY A 59 -15.67 -56.83 -29.02
C GLY A 59 -16.22 -55.51 -28.48
N ASP A 60 -17.07 -54.91 -29.32
CA ASP A 60 -18.35 -54.28 -28.98
C ASP A 60 -18.39 -52.88 -28.36
N ALA A 61 -19.26 -52.06 -28.96
CA ALA A 61 -19.49 -50.67 -28.67
C ALA A 61 -20.61 -50.52 -27.66
N THR A 62 -20.37 -49.81 -26.56
CA THR A 62 -21.45 -49.14 -25.83
C THR A 62 -21.06 -47.68 -25.61
N SER A 63 -21.71 -46.82 -26.39
CA SER A 63 -21.83 -45.40 -26.13
C SER A 63 -22.44 -45.21 -24.74
N SER A 64 -21.71 -44.57 -23.84
CA SER A 64 -22.26 -43.95 -22.64
C SER A 64 -21.62 -42.57 -22.52
N ASP A 65 -22.31 -41.63 -23.14
CA ASP A 65 -22.22 -40.19 -22.94
C ASP A 65 -22.52 -39.88 -21.47
N THR A 66 -21.48 -39.74 -20.65
CA THR A 66 -21.63 -39.15 -19.32
C THR A 66 -20.34 -38.42 -18.96
N THR A 67 -20.32 -37.13 -19.33
CA THR A 67 -19.42 -36.11 -18.79
C THR A 67 -17.96 -36.51 -18.75
N HIS A 68 -17.27 -36.29 -19.86
CA HIS A 68 -15.93 -35.73 -19.78
C HIS A 68 -16.02 -34.47 -18.91
N GLN A 69 -15.83 -34.62 -17.59
CA GLN A 69 -15.10 -33.60 -16.86
C GLN A 69 -13.77 -33.51 -17.61
N SER A 70 -13.73 -32.57 -18.55
CA SER A 70 -12.56 -31.76 -18.73
C SER A 70 -12.14 -31.36 -17.33
N GLU A 71 -11.23 -32.12 -16.73
CA GLU A 71 -10.39 -31.70 -15.61
C GLU A 71 -9.59 -30.53 -16.15
N THR A 72 -10.34 -29.44 -16.23
CA THR A 72 -9.97 -28.17 -16.79
C THR A 72 -8.94 -27.66 -15.80
N GLY A 73 -7.70 -27.52 -16.25
CA GLY A 73 -6.69 -26.69 -15.61
C GLY A 73 -7.19 -25.25 -15.60
N GLY A 74 -8.22 -24.98 -14.80
CA GLY A 74 -9.01 -23.77 -14.79
C GLY A 74 -9.69 -23.54 -13.45
N GLY A 75 -9.55 -24.43 -12.47
CA GLY A 75 -10.01 -24.18 -11.10
C GLY A 75 -9.22 -23.03 -10.46
N ALA A 76 -7.89 -23.10 -10.47
CA ALA A 76 -7.04 -22.07 -9.87
C ALA A 76 -7.12 -20.73 -10.62
N LEU A 77 -7.13 -20.76 -11.97
CA LEU A 77 -7.26 -19.56 -12.80
C LEU A 77 -8.63 -18.89 -12.64
N ASP A 78 -9.72 -19.67 -12.68
CA ASP A 78 -11.07 -19.13 -12.51
C ASP A 78 -11.29 -18.62 -11.09
N GLU A 79 -10.77 -19.31 -10.08
CA GLU A 79 -10.83 -18.85 -8.70
C GLU A 79 -10.05 -17.55 -8.49
N ALA A 80 -8.84 -17.43 -9.03
CA ALA A 80 -8.06 -16.19 -8.97
C ALA A 80 -8.78 -15.05 -9.69
N ARG A 81 -9.45 -15.33 -10.81
CA ARG A 81 -10.28 -14.37 -11.55
C ARG A 81 -11.51 -13.92 -10.75
N ILE A 82 -12.19 -14.84 -10.06
CA ILE A 82 -13.34 -14.51 -9.19
C ILE A 82 -12.87 -13.64 -8.03
N ARG A 83 -11.77 -14.02 -7.35
CA ARG A 83 -11.18 -13.23 -6.26
C ARG A 83 -10.80 -11.82 -6.72
N HIS A 84 -10.15 -11.71 -7.88
CA HIS A 84 -9.79 -10.42 -8.46
C HIS A 84 -11.01 -9.53 -8.74
N ARG A 85 -12.07 -10.07 -9.34
CA ARG A 85 -13.30 -9.30 -9.58
C ARG A 85 -13.95 -8.86 -8.27
N SER A 86 -13.96 -9.73 -7.27
CA SER A 86 -14.53 -9.46 -5.95
C SER A 86 -13.78 -8.35 -5.22
N SER A 87 -12.45 -8.45 -5.13
CA SER A 87 -11.60 -7.44 -4.46
C SER A 87 -11.66 -6.09 -5.18
N VAL A 88 -11.69 -6.08 -6.51
CA VAL A 88 -11.89 -4.85 -7.29
C VAL A 88 -13.27 -4.23 -7.04
N ALA A 89 -14.33 -5.03 -6.93
CA ALA A 89 -15.66 -4.52 -6.62
C ALA A 89 -15.71 -3.91 -5.21
N ALA A 90 -15.09 -4.57 -4.23
CA ALA A 90 -14.98 -4.08 -2.86
C ALA A 90 -14.15 -2.78 -2.79
N LEU A 91 -13.02 -2.71 -3.49
CA LEU A 91 -12.19 -1.51 -3.58
C LEU A 91 -12.96 -0.33 -4.19
N ARG A 92 -13.71 -0.55 -5.28
CA ARG A 92 -14.57 0.47 -5.88
C ARG A 92 -15.66 0.94 -4.93
N SER A 93 -16.26 0.03 -4.16
CA SER A 93 -17.25 0.36 -3.14
C SER A 93 -16.67 1.31 -2.09
N VAL A 94 -15.48 0.98 -1.56
CA VAL A 94 -14.76 1.82 -0.58
C VAL A 94 -14.42 3.20 -1.15
N ILE A 95 -13.89 3.26 -2.37
CA ILE A 95 -13.57 4.53 -3.04
C ILE A 95 -14.82 5.40 -3.20
N ASN A 96 -15.97 4.80 -3.53
CA ASN A 96 -17.24 5.52 -3.62
C ASN A 96 -17.79 5.95 -2.25
N ALA A 97 -17.48 5.20 -1.19
CA ALA A 97 -17.91 5.51 0.17
C ALA A 97 -17.08 6.65 0.81
N ILE A 98 -15.80 6.81 0.46
CA ILE A 98 -14.92 7.85 1.02
C ILE A 98 -15.52 9.26 0.87
N PRO A 99 -15.95 9.74 -0.31
CA PRO A 99 -16.58 11.06 -0.46
C PRO A 99 -17.82 11.23 0.42
N ASN A 100 -18.62 10.18 0.59
CA ASN A 100 -19.84 10.22 1.40
C ASN A 100 -19.51 10.26 2.90
N SER A 101 -18.48 9.55 3.36
CA SER A 101 -17.99 9.65 4.74
C SER A 101 -17.48 11.06 5.08
N ARG A 102 -16.88 11.77 4.10
CA ARG A 102 -16.44 13.16 4.28
C ARG A 102 -17.62 14.13 4.32
N LYS A 103 -18.67 13.91 3.51
CA LYS A 103 -19.92 14.70 3.54
C LYS A 103 -20.73 14.48 4.83
N ALA A 104 -20.77 13.24 5.33
CA ALA A 104 -21.42 12.92 6.60
C ALA A 104 -20.69 13.59 7.78
N LYS A 105 -19.35 13.55 7.79
CA LYS A 105 -18.55 14.32 8.76
C LYS A 105 -18.71 15.83 8.58
N ALA A 106 -18.91 16.34 7.36
CA ALA A 106 -19.12 17.77 7.10
C ALA A 106 -20.44 18.32 7.66
N TYR A 107 -21.45 17.46 7.86
CA TYR A 107 -22.71 17.83 8.49
C TYR A 107 -22.63 17.85 10.03
N ASP A 108 -21.68 17.13 10.63
CA ASP A 108 -21.45 17.11 12.09
C ASP A 108 -20.27 17.99 12.56
N ASN A 109 -19.31 18.28 11.69
CA ASN A 109 -18.19 19.18 11.93
C ASN A 109 -17.88 19.91 10.61
N ASP A 110 -17.94 21.24 10.63
CA ASP A 110 -17.49 22.07 9.51
C ASP A 110 -16.03 21.72 9.14
N PRO A 111 -15.79 21.05 8.00
CA PRO A 111 -14.48 20.47 7.67
C PRO A 111 -13.46 21.54 7.24
N MET A 112 -13.90 22.76 6.97
CA MET A 112 -13.02 23.90 6.76
C MET A 112 -12.42 24.36 8.09
N SER A 113 -13.21 24.32 9.16
CA SER A 113 -12.85 24.84 10.48
C SER A 113 -11.81 23.98 11.19
N THR A 114 -11.83 22.65 11.05
CA THR A 114 -10.89 21.79 11.79
C THR A 114 -9.47 21.80 11.20
N ASP A 115 -9.33 21.72 9.88
CA ASP A 115 -8.01 21.80 9.22
C ASP A 115 -7.41 23.22 9.36
N GLU A 116 -8.25 24.26 9.35
CA GLU A 116 -7.82 25.64 9.57
C GLU A 116 -7.44 25.92 11.03
N LEU A 117 -8.18 25.39 12.00
CA LEU A 117 -7.87 25.49 13.43
C LEU A 117 -6.60 24.71 13.80
N ASP A 118 -6.38 23.53 13.21
CA ASP A 118 -5.15 22.75 13.42
C ASP A 118 -3.94 23.44 12.77
N ALA A 119 -4.12 24.09 11.62
CA ALA A 119 -3.09 24.91 10.98
C ALA A 119 -2.73 26.14 11.83
N GLU A 120 -3.73 26.85 12.36
CA GLU A 120 -3.54 28.01 13.24
C GLU A 120 -2.78 27.63 14.52
N LYS A 121 -3.15 26.51 15.14
CA LYS A 121 -2.45 26.00 16.35
C LYS A 121 -1.02 25.58 16.06
N LEU A 122 -0.75 24.99 14.89
CA LEU A 122 0.61 24.65 14.47
C LEU A 122 1.45 25.91 14.19
N GLU A 123 0.84 26.94 13.60
CA GLU A 123 1.49 28.23 13.34
C GLU A 123 1.81 28.97 14.65
N GLU A 124 0.90 28.94 15.63
CA GLU A 124 1.13 29.47 16.98
C GLU A 124 2.33 28.78 17.63
N ARG A 125 2.36 27.45 17.64
CA ARG A 125 3.48 26.68 18.20
C ARG A 125 4.80 26.94 17.48
N ALA A 126 4.77 27.10 16.15
CA ALA A 126 5.96 27.46 15.38
C ALA A 126 6.47 28.86 15.76
N SER A 127 5.56 29.80 16.04
CA SER A 127 5.90 31.15 16.47
C SER A 127 6.50 31.18 17.88
N GLU A 128 5.94 30.40 18.82
CA GLU A 128 6.52 30.22 20.16
C GLU A 128 7.94 29.65 20.09
N LEU A 129 8.15 28.60 19.29
CA LEU A 129 9.47 27.98 19.12
C LEU A 129 10.48 28.94 18.49
N ARG A 130 10.07 29.75 17.50
CA ARG A 130 10.95 30.78 16.91
C ARG A 130 11.35 31.83 17.95
N LYS A 131 10.40 32.29 18.77
CA LYS A 131 10.68 33.24 19.84
C LYS A 131 11.63 32.66 20.89
N GLU A 132 11.41 31.42 21.32
CA GLU A 132 12.33 30.75 22.25
C GLU A 132 13.73 30.61 21.65
N LEU A 133 13.84 30.24 20.37
CA LEU A 133 15.13 30.14 19.68
C LEU A 133 15.87 31.49 19.66
N GLU A 134 15.17 32.58 19.36
CA GLU A 134 15.75 33.93 19.40
C GLU A 134 16.24 34.32 20.79
N ASP A 135 15.45 34.03 21.82
CA ASP A 135 15.82 34.36 23.21
C ASP A 135 17.01 33.53 23.70
N LYS A 136 17.06 32.23 23.35
CA LYS A 136 18.22 31.37 23.62
C LYS A 136 19.47 31.86 22.88
N ASN A 137 19.32 32.35 21.64
CA ASN A 137 20.43 32.90 20.86
C ASN A 137 20.98 34.19 21.48
N LYS A 138 20.10 35.10 21.93
CA LYS A 138 20.51 36.31 22.69
C LYS A 138 21.30 35.94 23.95
N TYR A 139 20.83 34.94 24.70
CA TYR A 139 21.51 34.47 25.90
C TYR A 139 22.91 33.89 25.58
N LEU A 140 23.02 33.06 24.54
CA LEU A 140 24.31 32.53 24.08
C LEU A 140 25.26 33.66 23.67
N LYS A 141 24.77 34.69 22.97
CA LYS A 141 25.57 35.83 22.57
C LYS A 141 26.13 36.58 23.78
N LEU A 142 25.29 36.83 24.80
CA LEU A 142 25.72 37.45 26.05
C LEU A 142 26.83 36.64 26.72
N LEU A 143 26.66 35.32 26.81
CA LEU A 143 27.66 34.43 27.43
C LEU A 143 28.99 34.43 26.65
N ILE A 144 28.91 34.45 25.31
CA ILE A 144 30.08 34.55 24.44
C ILE A 144 30.80 35.90 24.66
N ASP A 145 30.06 36.99 24.77
CA ASP A 145 30.63 38.32 24.97
C ASP A 145 31.29 38.44 26.35
N GLN A 146 30.66 37.91 27.40
CA GLN A 146 31.26 37.81 28.74
C GLN A 146 32.54 36.97 28.75
N LEU A 147 32.55 35.84 28.03
CA LEU A 147 33.74 35.00 27.93
C LEU A 147 34.88 35.72 27.20
N ARG A 148 34.56 36.46 26.13
CA ARG A 148 35.54 37.26 25.39
C ARG A 148 36.12 38.40 26.23
N GLU A 149 35.29 39.07 27.02
CA GLU A 149 35.73 40.09 27.98
C GLU A 149 36.69 39.49 29.01
N LEU A 150 36.30 38.36 29.63
CA LEU A 150 37.14 37.67 30.60
C LEU A 150 38.50 37.23 30.00
N ILE A 151 38.50 36.69 28.78
CA ILE A 151 39.74 36.35 28.07
C ILE A 151 40.60 37.60 27.85
N THR A 152 39.98 38.72 27.48
CA THR A 152 40.67 39.99 27.25
C THR A 152 41.32 40.47 28.55
N ASP A 153 40.56 40.49 29.65
CA ASP A 153 41.06 40.86 30.96
C ASP A 153 42.24 39.99 31.36
N ILE A 154 42.10 38.66 31.32
CA ILE A 154 43.19 37.72 31.63
C ILE A 154 44.43 38.00 30.79
N SER A 155 44.24 38.28 29.49
CA SER A 155 45.35 38.61 28.58
C SER A 155 46.07 39.90 29.00
N THR A 156 45.36 40.90 29.54
CA THR A 156 46.00 42.12 30.08
C THR A 156 46.86 41.85 31.31
N TRP A 157 46.47 40.90 32.17
CA TRP A 157 47.25 40.49 33.35
C TRP A 157 48.46 39.62 32.98
N GLN A 158 48.40 38.92 31.85
CA GLN A 158 49.47 38.04 31.37
C GLN A 158 50.48 38.75 30.46
N SER A 159 50.26 40.02 30.10
CA SER A 159 51.25 40.81 29.37
C SER A 159 52.49 41.02 30.24
N PRO A 160 53.68 40.55 29.83
CA PRO A 160 54.91 40.83 30.57
C PRO A 160 55.10 42.35 30.67
N VAL A 161 55.24 42.88 31.88
CA VAL A 161 55.82 44.22 32.06
C VAL A 161 57.24 44.12 31.54
N ALA A 162 57.50 44.67 30.36
CA ALA A 162 58.87 44.85 29.87
C ALA A 162 59.58 45.79 30.86
N VAL A 163 60.47 45.23 31.67
CA VAL A 163 61.42 45.95 32.54
C VAL A 163 62.61 46.39 31.70
#